data_AF-A8IBQ4-F1
#
_entry.id   AF-A8IBQ4-F1
#
_cell.length_a   1.000
_cell.length_b   1.000
_cell.length_c   1.000
_cell.angle_alpha   90.00
_cell.angle_beta   90.00
_cell.angle_gamma   90.00
#
_symmetry.space_group_name_H-M   'P 1'
#
loop_
_entity.id
_entity.type
_entity.pdbx_description
1 polymer ?
#
loop_
_entity_poly.entity_id
_entity_poly.type
_entity_poly.pdbx_seq_one_letter_code
_entity_poly.pdbx_strand_id
1 'polypeptide(L)'
;MIVREKPNLFSIFFIVRRGSGSILPRILPQMLLVMTLSSVVVYGHRHAPDWVPVVSSAPFALIGIALSIFLGFRNNACYDRWWEARRQWGTLVIACRNFGRQTLLLEERGGSEGAHLRIEMVRLVIAFTYALVQHLRPSKSQPSVPSGLATSMSERFLTSRNPPDYLLRQITSLLVGARTRGLLSDIEFSLIEGTVGQMETVLGSCERIRSTPVPFAYTLLLHRTAYAFCFLLPFGFADLIGWLEPIAAGMVAYTFFGLDMLGDELEEPFGELPNDLPIAALAETIAINLREALGETDLPPFPEPVNYVLM
;
A
#
# COMPACT_ATOMS: atom_id res chain seq x y z
N MET A 1 3.33 2.38 -6.20
CA MET A 1 2.26 3.39 -6.39
C MET A 1 2.38 4.06 -7.74
N ILE A 2 1.26 4.19 -8.44
CA ILE A 2 1.23 4.88 -9.73
C ILE A 2 1.25 6.39 -9.53
N VAL A 3 2.22 7.03 -10.17
CA VAL A 3 2.37 8.47 -10.24
C VAL A 3 2.22 8.85 -11.72
N ARG A 4 1.03 9.36 -12.08
CA ARG A 4 0.71 9.83 -13.44
C ARG A 4 0.19 11.25 -13.38
N GLU A 5 0.61 12.07 -14.33
CA GLU A 5 -0.12 13.29 -14.66
C GLU A 5 -1.53 12.93 -15.16
N LYS A 6 -2.53 13.79 -14.91
CA LYS A 6 -3.94 13.52 -15.21
C LYS A 6 -4.09 13.07 -16.68
N PRO A 7 -4.41 11.79 -16.94
CA PRO A 7 -4.56 11.31 -18.31
C PRO A 7 -5.78 11.97 -18.97
N ASN A 8 -5.69 12.21 -20.28
CA ASN A 8 -6.81 12.66 -21.08
C ASN A 8 -7.93 11.59 -21.11
N LEU A 9 -9.20 11.97 -21.27
CA LEU A 9 -10.36 11.07 -21.22
C LEU A 9 -10.19 9.84 -22.14
N PHE A 10 -9.63 10.05 -23.34
CA PHE A 10 -9.36 8.96 -24.28
C PHE A 10 -8.26 8.02 -23.80
N SER A 11 -7.20 8.53 -23.17
CA SER A 11 -6.14 7.65 -22.68
C SER A 11 -6.59 6.82 -21.49
N ILE A 12 -7.53 7.29 -20.66
CA ILE A 12 -8.15 6.49 -19.58
C ILE A 12 -8.80 5.21 -20.14
N PHE A 13 -9.53 5.33 -21.25
CA PHE A 13 -10.26 4.21 -21.85
C PHE A 13 -9.33 3.13 -22.46
N PHE A 14 -8.14 3.53 -22.91
CA PHE A 14 -7.16 2.62 -23.54
C PHE A 14 -6.04 2.14 -22.60
N ILE A 15 -6.08 2.48 -21.30
CA ILE A 15 -5.15 1.93 -20.30
C ILE A 15 -5.55 0.49 -19.94
N VAL A 16 -5.19 -0.44 -20.83
CA VAL A 16 -5.44 -1.89 -20.68
C VAL A 16 -4.16 -2.65 -20.29
N ARG A 17 -3.00 -1.99 -20.30
CA ARG A 17 -1.71 -2.68 -20.14
C ARG A 17 -1.47 -3.11 -18.68
N ARG A 18 -1.13 -4.38 -18.48
CA ARG A 18 -0.84 -5.05 -17.18
C ARG A 18 0.15 -4.31 -16.26
N GLY A 19 1.00 -3.44 -16.80
CA GLY A 19 1.95 -2.60 -16.04
C GLY A 19 1.46 -1.19 -15.67
N SER A 20 0.21 -0.84 -16.01
CA SER A 20 -0.36 0.50 -15.77
C SER A 20 -1.22 0.59 -14.51
N GLY A 21 -1.21 -0.46 -13.67
CA GLY A 21 -2.14 -0.67 -12.56
C GLY A 21 -3.62 -0.70 -12.95
N SER A 22 -3.88 -1.07 -14.21
CA SER A 22 -5.23 -1.39 -14.65
C SER A 22 -5.65 -2.72 -14.04
N ILE A 23 -6.85 -2.74 -13.47
CA ILE A 23 -7.48 -3.95 -12.91
C ILE A 23 -7.98 -4.87 -14.03
N LEU A 24 -8.25 -4.31 -15.22
CA LEU A 24 -8.90 -5.01 -16.32
C LEU A 24 -8.23 -6.34 -16.70
N PRO A 25 -6.89 -6.45 -16.86
CA PRO A 25 -6.25 -7.73 -17.20
C PRO A 25 -6.45 -8.84 -16.17
N ARG A 26 -6.73 -8.50 -14.90
CA ARG A 26 -6.98 -9.48 -13.84
C ARG A 26 -8.41 -10.02 -13.84
N ILE A 27 -9.37 -9.19 -14.25
CA ILE A 27 -10.80 -9.54 -14.30
C ILE A 27 -11.27 -9.95 -15.71
N LEU A 28 -10.43 -9.74 -16.72
CA LEU A 28 -10.72 -10.07 -18.11
C LEU A 28 -11.17 -11.53 -18.33
N PRO A 29 -10.53 -12.57 -17.75
CA PRO A 29 -10.99 -13.93 -17.99
C PRO A 29 -12.38 -14.20 -17.40
N GLN A 30 -12.70 -13.64 -16.23
CA GLN A 30 -14.04 -13.74 -15.63
C GLN A 30 -15.07 -12.97 -16.45
N MET A 31 -14.72 -11.77 -16.92
CA MET A 31 -15.58 -10.95 -17.77
C MET A 31 -15.91 -11.69 -19.09
N LEU A 32 -14.89 -12.23 -19.77
CA LEU A 32 -15.06 -13.00 -21.00
C LEU A 32 -15.89 -14.27 -20.76
N LEU A 33 -15.72 -14.94 -19.62
CA LEU A 33 -16.52 -16.10 -19.25
C LEU A 33 -18.00 -15.73 -19.08
N VAL A 34 -18.31 -14.61 -18.41
CA VAL A 34 -19.68 -14.09 -18.28
C VAL A 34 -20.26 -13.73 -19.65
N MET A 35 -19.51 -13.03 -20.51
CA MET A 35 -19.94 -12.69 -21.87
C MET A 35 -20.19 -13.93 -22.73
N THR A 36 -19.37 -14.96 -22.57
CA THR A 36 -19.51 -16.24 -23.30
C THR A 36 -20.74 -16.98 -22.82
N LEU A 37 -20.93 -17.11 -21.50
CA LEU A 37 -22.12 -17.71 -20.91
C LEU A 37 -23.38 -16.99 -21.38
N SER A 38 -23.35 -15.66 -21.36
CA SER A 38 -24.44 -14.83 -21.86
C SER A 38 -24.78 -15.11 -23.32
N SER A 39 -23.77 -15.20 -24.18
CA SER A 39 -23.97 -15.56 -25.60
C SER A 39 -24.62 -16.94 -25.77
N VAL A 40 -24.25 -17.91 -24.93
CA VAL A 40 -24.84 -19.26 -24.89
C VAL A 40 -26.30 -19.20 -24.43
N VAL A 41 -26.62 -18.42 -23.40
CA VAL A 41 -27.99 -18.27 -22.89
C VAL A 41 -28.90 -17.62 -23.95
N VAL A 42 -28.46 -16.53 -24.58
CA VAL A 42 -29.20 -15.88 -25.68
C VAL A 42 -29.40 -16.84 -26.85
N TYR A 43 -28.38 -17.62 -27.22
CA TYR A 43 -28.50 -18.63 -28.26
C TYR A 43 -29.53 -19.69 -27.90
N GLY A 44 -29.50 -20.19 -26.66
CA GLY A 44 -30.42 -21.18 -26.12
C GLY A 44 -31.87 -20.70 -26.11
N HIS A 45 -32.14 -19.49 -25.63
CA HIS A 45 -33.48 -18.90 -25.65
C HIS A 45 -34.06 -18.80 -27.07
N ARG A 46 -33.21 -18.56 -28.10
CA ARG A 46 -33.66 -18.44 -29.49
C ARG A 46 -33.88 -19.77 -30.20
N HIS A 47 -33.07 -20.79 -29.93
CA HIS A 47 -33.09 -22.05 -30.69
C HIS A 47 -33.68 -23.24 -29.91
N ALA A 48 -33.70 -23.17 -28.59
CA ALA A 48 -34.21 -24.20 -27.70
C ALA A 48 -34.93 -23.56 -26.48
N PRO A 49 -36.02 -22.80 -26.70
CA PRO A 49 -36.70 -22.05 -25.64
C PRO A 49 -37.21 -22.95 -24.50
N ASP A 50 -37.53 -24.22 -24.79
CA ASP A 50 -37.99 -25.18 -23.78
C ASP A 50 -36.87 -25.69 -22.85
N TRP A 51 -35.59 -25.47 -23.20
CA TRP A 51 -34.44 -25.98 -22.44
C TRP A 51 -33.84 -24.95 -21.48
N VAL A 52 -34.07 -23.65 -21.72
CA VAL A 52 -33.53 -22.58 -20.88
C VAL A 52 -34.68 -21.85 -20.19
N PRO A 53 -34.75 -21.86 -18.85
CA PRO A 53 -35.86 -21.24 -18.14
C PRO A 53 -35.80 -19.72 -18.29
N VAL A 54 -36.94 -19.12 -18.61
CA VAL A 54 -37.11 -17.67 -18.57
C VAL A 54 -37.26 -17.23 -17.11
N VAL A 55 -36.32 -16.42 -16.63
CA VAL A 55 -36.35 -15.87 -15.28
C VAL A 55 -36.66 -14.38 -15.35
N SER A 56 -37.49 -13.89 -14.42
CA SER A 56 -37.77 -12.45 -14.32
C SER A 56 -36.51 -11.66 -14.01
N SER A 57 -36.33 -10.49 -14.64
CA SER A 57 -35.21 -9.58 -14.40
C SER A 57 -35.30 -8.83 -13.07
N ALA A 58 -36.49 -8.73 -12.46
CA ALA A 58 -36.72 -7.89 -11.28
C ALA A 58 -35.88 -8.29 -10.04
N PRO A 59 -35.72 -9.58 -9.68
CA PRO A 59 -34.86 -9.99 -8.57
C PRO A 59 -33.39 -9.61 -8.79
N PHE A 60 -32.90 -9.68 -10.04
CA PHE A 60 -31.53 -9.31 -10.37
C PHE A 60 -31.28 -7.82 -10.18
N ALA A 61 -32.23 -6.96 -10.56
CA ALA A 61 -32.11 -5.52 -10.31
C ALA A 61 -31.99 -5.21 -8.82
N LEU A 62 -32.81 -5.86 -7.98
CA LEU A 62 -32.76 -5.70 -6.52
C LEU A 62 -31.42 -6.19 -5.93
N ILE A 63 -30.96 -7.38 -6.32
CA ILE A 63 -29.69 -7.94 -5.87
C ILE A 63 -28.52 -7.06 -6.31
N GLY A 64 -28.54 -6.56 -7.55
CA GLY A 64 -27.50 -5.68 -8.08
C GLY A 64 -27.39 -4.37 -7.30
N ILE A 65 -28.52 -3.77 -6.91
CA ILE A 65 -28.54 -2.57 -6.05
C ILE A 65 -27.98 -2.89 -4.66
N ALA A 66 -28.40 -3.99 -4.03
CA ALA A 66 -27.89 -4.38 -2.72
C ALA A 66 -26.38 -4.64 -2.77
N LEU A 67 -25.91 -5.38 -3.77
CA LEU A 67 -24.51 -5.73 -3.96
C LEU A 67 -23.64 -4.49 -4.19
N SER A 68 -24.12 -3.51 -4.98
CA SER A 68 -23.36 -2.28 -5.24
C SER A 68 -23.15 -1.46 -3.95
N ILE A 69 -24.16 -1.41 -3.08
CA ILE A 69 -24.08 -0.74 -1.77
C ILE A 69 -23.04 -1.44 -0.89
N PHE A 70 -23.09 -2.77 -0.76
CA PHE A 70 -22.16 -3.50 0.09
C PHE A 70 -20.71 -3.45 -0.41
N LEU A 71 -20.50 -3.52 -1.73
CA LEU A 71 -19.17 -3.31 -2.32
C LEU A 71 -18.67 -1.89 -2.07
N GLY A 72 -19.56 -0.88 -2.14
CA GLY A 72 -19.22 0.49 -1.78
C GLY A 72 -18.70 0.61 -0.34
N PHE A 73 -19.39 -0.02 0.62
CA PHE A 73 -18.93 -0.03 2.01
C PHE A 73 -17.59 -0.75 2.19
N ARG A 74 -17.39 -1.90 1.54
CA ARG A 74 -16.09 -2.61 1.57
C ARG A 74 -14.98 -1.74 0.99
N ASN A 75 -15.20 -1.15 -0.18
CA ASN A 75 -14.18 -0.33 -0.84
C ASN A 75 -13.81 0.90 -0.03
N ASN A 76 -14.78 1.54 0.65
CA ASN A 76 -14.48 2.63 1.58
C ASN A 76 -13.58 2.17 2.73
N ALA A 77 -13.87 1.00 3.34
CA ALA A 77 -13.03 0.45 4.41
C ALA A 77 -11.61 0.11 3.93
N CYS A 78 -11.47 -0.48 2.73
CA CYS A 78 -10.15 -0.74 2.14
C CYS A 78 -9.41 0.57 1.80
N TYR A 79 -10.12 1.56 1.27
CA TYR A 79 -9.54 2.88 0.97
C TYR A 79 -9.06 3.60 2.23
N ASP A 80 -9.86 3.63 3.30
CA ASP A 80 -9.47 4.27 4.57
C ASP A 80 -8.22 3.62 5.16
N ARG A 81 -8.11 2.30 5.06
CA ARG A 81 -6.93 1.53 5.45
C ARG A 81 -5.70 1.90 4.62
N TRP A 82 -5.83 1.97 3.29
CA TRP A 82 -4.75 2.39 2.40
C TRP A 82 -4.31 3.83 2.69
N TRP A 83 -5.27 4.73 2.88
CA TRP A 83 -5.02 6.14 3.18
C TRP A 83 -4.34 6.33 4.54
N GLU A 84 -4.76 5.57 5.54
CA GLU A 84 -4.12 5.59 6.86
C GLU A 84 -2.66 5.13 6.75
N ALA A 85 -2.36 4.06 6.02
CA ALA A 85 -0.98 3.64 5.77
C ALA A 85 -0.17 4.76 5.09
N ARG A 86 -0.73 5.45 4.10
CA ARG A 86 -0.07 6.60 3.45
C ARG A 86 0.20 7.74 4.43
N ARG A 87 -0.74 8.05 5.31
CA ARG A 87 -0.59 9.09 6.34
C ARG A 87 0.53 8.75 7.32
N GLN A 88 0.60 7.50 7.78
CA GLN A 88 1.65 7.04 8.69
C GLN A 88 3.06 7.22 8.09
N TRP A 89 3.24 6.85 6.81
CA TRP A 89 4.50 7.11 6.11
C TRP A 89 4.79 8.61 5.91
N GLY A 90 3.76 9.45 5.75
CA GLY A 90 3.91 10.91 5.74
C GLY A 90 4.41 11.44 7.09
N THR A 91 3.82 10.98 8.19
CA THR A 91 4.26 11.29 9.56
C THR A 91 5.70 10.85 9.78
N LEU A 92 6.10 9.67 9.28
CA LEU A 92 7.47 9.18 9.40
C LEU A 92 8.48 10.09 8.70
N VAL A 93 8.18 10.56 7.47
CA VAL A 93 9.05 11.53 6.77
C VAL A 93 9.26 12.79 7.61
N ILE A 94 8.19 13.30 8.23
CA ILE A 94 8.24 14.49 9.09
C ILE A 94 9.07 14.22 10.34
N ALA A 95 8.85 13.09 11.02
CA ALA A 95 9.59 12.70 12.22
C ALA A 95 11.09 12.55 11.94
N CYS A 96 11.48 11.90 10.84
CA CYS A 96 12.88 11.77 10.44
C CYS A 96 13.53 13.13 10.14
N ARG A 97 12.84 14.04 9.43
CA ARG A 97 13.35 15.40 9.19
C ARG A 97 13.50 16.20 10.48
N ASN A 98 12.53 16.10 11.39
CA ASN A 98 12.62 16.73 12.70
C ASN A 98 13.80 16.20 13.50
N PHE A 99 14.04 14.88 13.48
CA PHE A 99 15.17 14.26 14.15
C PHE A 99 16.51 14.77 13.58
N GLY A 100 16.66 14.79 12.25
CA GLY A 100 17.87 15.31 11.60
C GLY A 100 18.19 16.78 11.95
N ARG A 101 17.14 17.60 12.14
CA ARG A 101 17.26 19.00 12.57
C ARG A 101 17.56 19.13 14.07
N GLN A 102 16.82 18.44 14.93
CA GLN A 102 16.97 18.53 16.38
C GLN A 102 18.33 18.01 16.85
N THR A 103 18.88 17.01 16.16
CA THR A 103 20.20 16.46 16.50
C THR A 103 21.37 17.41 16.26
N LEU A 104 21.17 18.57 15.59
CA LEU A 104 22.19 19.62 15.52
C LEU A 104 22.58 20.16 16.90
N LEU A 105 21.68 20.07 17.89
CA LEU A 105 21.95 20.45 19.28
C LEU A 105 23.10 19.63 19.91
N LEU A 106 23.30 18.39 19.45
CA LEU A 106 24.44 17.56 19.87
C LEU A 106 25.77 18.17 19.44
N GLU A 107 25.85 18.72 18.23
CA GLU A 107 27.07 19.35 17.72
C GLU A 107 27.38 20.64 18.47
N GLU A 108 26.35 21.45 18.73
CA GLU A 108 26.49 22.72 19.44
C GLU A 108 27.07 22.54 20.84
N ARG A 109 26.62 21.51 21.57
CA ARG A 109 27.05 21.27 22.96
C ARG A 109 28.25 20.34 23.08
N GLY A 110 28.33 19.34 22.19
CA GLY A 110 29.30 18.24 22.26
C GLY A 110 30.49 18.37 21.30
N GLY A 111 30.55 19.40 20.46
CA GLY A 111 31.61 19.59 19.48
C GLY A 111 31.80 18.35 18.60
N SER A 112 33.04 17.85 18.51
CA SER A 112 33.37 16.67 17.70
C SER A 112 32.73 15.37 18.23
N GLU A 113 32.63 15.18 19.54
CA GLU A 113 31.95 14.00 20.12
C GLU A 113 30.47 14.00 19.76
N GLY A 114 29.83 15.17 19.89
CA GLY A 114 28.43 15.38 19.51
C GLY A 114 28.18 15.14 18.02
N ALA A 115 29.07 15.60 17.16
CA ALA A 115 29.00 15.38 15.71
C ALA A 115 29.12 13.89 15.34
N HIS A 116 30.06 13.17 15.96
CA HIS A 116 30.17 11.72 15.74
C HIS A 116 28.91 10.97 16.18
N LEU A 117 28.39 11.31 17.36
CA LEU A 117 27.17 10.69 17.88
C LEU A 117 25.96 10.98 16.99
N ARG A 118 25.82 12.23 16.52
CA ARG A 118 24.77 12.60 15.57
C ARG A 118 24.83 11.77 14.29
N ILE A 119 26.01 11.61 13.69
CA ILE A 119 26.18 10.78 12.48
C ILE A 119 25.72 9.35 12.74
N GLU A 120 26.13 8.76 13.87
CA GLU A 120 25.72 7.41 14.25
C GLU A 120 24.20 7.29 14.42
N MET A 121 23.57 8.23 15.13
CA MET A 121 22.14 8.24 15.38
C MET A 121 21.32 8.43 14.10
N VAL A 122 21.72 9.37 13.22
CA VAL A 122 21.05 9.59 11.94
C VAL A 122 21.17 8.36 11.05
N ARG A 123 22.34 7.70 11.04
CA ARG A 123 22.55 6.43 10.33
C ARG A 123 21.65 5.31 10.86
N LEU A 124 21.41 5.23 12.16
CA LEU A 124 20.45 4.29 12.73
C LEU A 124 19.00 4.60 12.32
N VAL A 125 18.62 5.88 12.21
CA VAL A 125 17.29 6.27 11.70
C VAL A 125 17.14 5.87 10.22
N ILE A 126 18.19 6.03 9.41
CA ILE A 126 18.21 5.53 8.03
C ILE A 126 18.06 4.01 8.01
N ALA A 127 18.81 3.29 8.85
CA ALA A 127 18.67 1.83 8.95
C ALA A 127 17.26 1.41 9.39
N PHE A 128 16.63 2.18 10.29
CA PHE A 128 15.28 1.95 10.76
C PHE A 128 14.25 2.04 9.63
N THR A 129 14.34 3.02 8.73
CA THR A 129 13.40 3.13 7.62
C THR A 129 13.49 1.94 6.66
N TYR A 130 14.70 1.48 6.32
CA TYR A 130 14.88 0.28 5.51
C TYR A 130 14.42 -1.00 6.24
N ALA A 131 14.73 -1.12 7.53
CA ALA A 131 14.27 -2.24 8.34
C ALA A 131 12.74 -2.27 8.42
N LEU A 132 12.07 -1.11 8.51
CA LEU A 132 10.61 -1.01 8.48
C LEU A 132 10.04 -1.46 7.14
N VAL A 133 10.64 -1.05 6.01
CA VAL A 133 10.24 -1.51 4.68
C VAL A 133 10.30 -3.04 4.59
N GLN A 134 11.43 -3.64 4.95
CA GLN A 134 11.59 -5.10 4.94
C GLN A 134 10.66 -5.80 5.91
N HIS A 135 10.42 -5.19 7.07
CA HIS A 135 9.49 -5.71 8.06
C HIS A 135 8.08 -5.77 7.45
N LEU A 136 7.58 -4.67 6.89
CA LEU A 136 6.22 -4.60 6.32
C LEU A 136 6.05 -5.40 5.03
N ARG A 137 7.10 -5.51 4.22
CA ARG A 137 7.10 -6.18 2.92
C ARG A 137 8.33 -7.10 2.82
N PRO A 138 8.27 -8.35 3.32
CA PRO A 138 9.41 -9.26 3.26
C PRO A 138 9.66 -9.73 1.82
N SER A 139 10.63 -9.15 1.12
CA SER A 139 11.03 -9.56 -0.24
C SER A 139 12.54 -9.43 -0.45
N LYS A 140 13.12 -10.35 -1.23
CA LYS A 140 14.57 -10.39 -1.50
C LYS A 140 15.05 -9.25 -2.42
N SER A 141 14.16 -8.61 -3.15
CA SER A 141 14.47 -7.56 -4.14
C SER A 141 14.38 -6.14 -3.58
N GLN A 142 14.09 -5.98 -2.29
CA GLN A 142 13.91 -4.66 -1.68
C GLN A 142 15.22 -4.04 -1.19
N PRO A 143 15.27 -2.70 -1.07
CA PRO A 143 16.45 -2.03 -0.57
C PRO A 143 16.81 -2.61 0.80
N SER A 144 17.99 -3.20 0.86
CA SER A 144 18.57 -3.67 2.10
C SER A 144 19.15 -2.50 2.86
N VAL A 145 19.20 -2.63 4.19
CA VAL A 145 20.03 -1.75 5.01
C VAL A 145 21.39 -1.60 4.32
N PRO A 146 21.82 -0.36 4.00
CA PRO A 146 23.02 -0.12 3.21
C PRO A 146 24.20 -0.95 3.73
N SER A 147 25.00 -1.55 2.84
CA SER A 147 26.06 -2.50 3.21
C SER A 147 27.08 -1.94 4.23
N GLY A 148 27.36 -0.63 4.15
CA GLY A 148 28.19 0.06 5.13
C GLY A 148 27.58 0.13 6.54
N LEU A 149 26.25 0.16 6.63
CA LEU A 149 25.50 0.06 7.90
C LEU A 149 25.37 -1.40 8.33
N ALA A 150 25.08 -2.32 7.40
CA ALA A 150 24.93 -3.75 7.67
C ALA A 150 26.18 -4.37 8.32
N THR A 151 27.37 -3.98 7.86
CA THR A 151 28.66 -4.44 8.41
C THR A 151 28.87 -4.00 9.87
N SER A 152 28.23 -2.90 10.28
CA SER A 152 28.28 -2.37 11.65
C SER A 152 27.17 -2.89 12.56
N MET A 153 26.23 -3.71 12.04
CA MET A 153 25.11 -4.21 12.84
C MET A 153 25.53 -5.39 13.71
N SER A 154 25.05 -5.38 14.96
CA SER A 154 25.35 -6.43 15.93
C SER A 154 24.64 -7.75 15.57
N GLU A 155 25.18 -8.89 16.02
CA GLU A 155 24.49 -10.20 15.93
C GLU A 155 23.07 -10.14 16.53
N ARG A 156 22.87 -9.30 17.56
CA ARG A 156 21.57 -9.10 18.19
C ARG A 156 20.53 -8.52 17.23
N PHE A 157 20.92 -7.62 16.31
CA PHE A 157 20.03 -7.12 15.26
C PHE A 157 19.58 -8.26 14.34
N LEU A 158 20.52 -9.07 13.86
CA LEU A 158 20.25 -10.18 12.93
C LEU A 158 19.32 -11.24 13.54
N THR A 159 19.39 -11.43 14.85
CA THR A 159 18.51 -12.35 15.59
C THR A 159 17.22 -11.71 16.13
N SER A 160 17.00 -10.41 15.91
CA SER A 160 15.83 -9.70 16.43
C SER A 160 14.55 -10.14 15.73
N ARG A 161 13.50 -10.39 16.51
CA ARG A 161 12.15 -10.64 15.98
C ARG A 161 11.48 -9.37 15.44
N ASN A 162 11.87 -8.22 15.98
CA ASN A 162 11.42 -6.91 15.53
C ASN A 162 12.65 -6.02 15.26
N PRO A 163 13.27 -6.13 14.07
CA PRO A 163 14.44 -5.33 13.71
C PRO A 163 14.24 -3.80 13.77
N PRO A 164 13.12 -3.20 13.29
CA PRO A 164 12.93 -1.76 13.40
C PRO A 164 12.81 -1.27 14.86
N ASP A 165 12.04 -1.95 15.73
CA ASP A 165 12.00 -1.63 17.17
C ASP A 165 13.39 -1.69 17.81
N TYR A 166 14.18 -2.72 17.48
CA TYR A 166 15.54 -2.84 18.00
C TYR A 166 16.37 -1.58 17.69
N LEU A 167 16.25 -1.03 16.48
CA LEU A 167 16.97 0.17 16.07
C LEU A 167 16.52 1.41 16.84
N LEU A 168 15.22 1.57 17.08
CA LEU A 168 14.69 2.65 17.91
C LEU A 168 15.21 2.56 19.36
N ARG A 169 15.26 1.35 19.93
CA ARG A 169 15.88 1.14 21.26
C ARG A 169 17.37 1.48 21.30
N GLN A 170 18.12 1.17 20.25
CA GLN A 170 19.53 1.56 20.14
C GLN A 170 19.69 3.08 20.07
N ILE A 171 18.85 3.77 19.29
CA ILE A 171 18.83 5.24 19.23
C ILE A 171 18.55 5.84 20.61
N THR A 172 17.55 5.32 21.34
CA THR A 172 17.25 5.77 22.71
C THR A 172 18.41 5.50 23.67
N SER A 173 19.11 4.37 23.55
CA SER A 173 20.31 4.10 24.35
C SER A 173 21.42 5.12 24.10
N LEU A 174 21.63 5.54 22.85
CA LEU A 174 22.58 6.60 22.51
C LEU A 174 22.13 7.96 23.08
N LEU A 175 20.84 8.29 23.05
CA LEU A 175 20.30 9.50 23.69
C LEU A 175 20.54 9.53 25.20
N VAL A 176 20.31 8.41 25.89
CA VAL A 176 20.57 8.30 27.33
C VAL A 176 22.07 8.47 27.62
N GLY A 177 22.92 7.87 26.78
CA GLY A 177 24.37 8.08 26.84
C GLY A 177 24.76 9.55 26.64
N ALA A 178 24.18 10.23 25.67
CA ALA A 178 24.43 11.64 25.39
C ALA A 178 24.07 12.53 26.59
N ARG A 179 22.89 12.30 27.19
CA ARG A 179 22.42 13.03 28.36
C ARG A 179 23.33 12.80 29.57
N THR A 180 23.68 11.56 29.86
CA THR A 180 24.56 11.21 31.01
C THR A 180 25.96 11.80 30.88
N ARG A 181 26.46 11.97 29.66
CA ARG A 181 27.74 12.66 29.37
C ARG A 181 27.63 14.19 29.30
N GLY A 182 26.43 14.76 29.49
CA GLY A 182 26.21 16.21 29.43
C GLY A 182 26.15 16.80 28.02
N LEU A 183 26.14 15.96 26.97
CA LEU A 183 26.00 16.40 25.58
C LEU A 183 24.59 16.91 25.26
N LEU A 184 23.60 16.56 26.08
CA LEU A 184 22.22 17.06 26.02
C LEU A 184 21.75 17.49 27.40
N SER A 185 20.94 18.54 27.46
CA SER A 185 20.13 18.86 28.64
C SER A 185 18.87 17.99 28.70
N ASP A 186 18.17 18.03 29.83
CA ASP A 186 16.93 17.28 30.02
C ASP A 186 15.82 17.68 29.04
N ILE A 187 15.76 18.97 28.68
CA ILE A 187 14.78 19.50 27.72
C ILE A 187 15.11 19.02 26.30
N GLU A 188 16.37 19.10 25.90
CA GLU A 188 16.81 18.67 24.57
C GLU A 188 16.69 17.15 24.40
N PHE A 189 17.02 16.38 25.45
CA PHE A 189 16.79 14.94 25.49
C PHE A 189 15.30 14.63 25.28
N SER A 190 14.41 15.27 26.04
CA SER A 190 12.96 15.06 25.94
C SER A 190 12.41 15.42 24.54
N LEU A 191 12.92 16.49 23.93
CA LEU A 191 12.54 16.91 22.58
C LEU A 191 12.89 15.86 21.53
N ILE A 192 14.12 15.31 21.58
CA ILE A 192 14.58 14.31 20.60
C ILE A 192 13.92 12.96 20.87
N GLU A 193 13.81 12.54 22.13
CA GLU A 193 13.13 11.28 22.51
C GLU A 193 11.67 11.29 22.07
N GLY A 194 10.95 12.40 22.24
CA GLY A 194 9.58 12.53 21.73
C GLY A 194 9.46 12.31 20.23
N THR A 195 10.47 12.70 19.44
CA THR A 195 10.54 12.41 18.00
C THR A 195 10.80 10.93 17.73
N VAL A 196 11.63 10.25 18.54
CA VAL A 196 11.81 8.79 18.47
C VAL A 196 10.50 8.06 18.82
N GLY A 197 9.78 8.53 19.84
CA GLY A 197 8.46 8.01 20.20
C GLY A 197 7.41 8.18 19.09
N GLN A 198 7.50 9.24 18.27
CA GLN A 198 6.67 9.37 17.06
C GLN A 198 7.00 8.31 16.01
N MET A 199 8.28 7.97 15.82
CA MET A 199 8.68 6.88 14.92
C MET A 199 8.16 5.52 15.41
N GLU A 200 8.21 5.27 16.73
CA GLU A 200 7.65 4.08 17.36
C GLU A 200 6.12 4.00 17.17
N THR A 201 5.42 5.13 17.30
CA THR A 201 3.98 5.21 17.05
C THR A 201 3.64 4.86 15.60
N VAL A 202 4.47 5.29 14.64
CA VAL A 202 4.32 4.90 13.23
C VAL A 202 4.59 3.40 13.05
N LEU A 203 5.65 2.85 13.65
CA LEU A 203 5.95 1.42 13.59
C LEU A 203 4.75 0.59 14.07
N GLY A 204 4.25 0.84 15.28
CA GLY A 204 3.10 0.13 15.84
C GLY A 204 1.82 0.32 15.01
N SER A 205 1.63 1.50 14.42
CA SER A 205 0.48 1.76 13.53
C SER A 205 0.57 0.96 12.24
N CYS A 206 1.75 0.88 11.62
CA CYS A 206 1.98 0.09 10.42
C CYS A 206 1.88 -1.41 10.70
N GLU A 207 2.38 -1.89 11.84
CA GLU A 207 2.20 -3.28 12.29
C GLU A 207 0.73 -3.62 12.47
N ARG A 208 -0.06 -2.76 13.14
CA ARG A 208 -1.50 -2.93 13.31
C ARG A 208 -2.22 -2.98 11.96
N ILE A 209 -1.86 -2.09 11.02
CA ILE A 209 -2.41 -2.14 9.66
C ILE A 209 -2.09 -3.52 9.08
N ARG A 210 -0.81 -3.92 9.01
CA ARG A 210 -0.40 -5.20 8.42
C ARG A 210 -1.08 -6.42 9.08
N SER A 211 -1.20 -6.46 10.41
CA SER A 211 -1.70 -7.63 11.14
C SER A 211 -3.22 -7.73 11.23
N THR A 212 -3.94 -6.62 11.03
CA THR A 212 -5.38 -6.55 11.25
C THR A 212 -6.10 -6.19 9.95
N PRO A 213 -6.33 -7.15 9.04
CA PRO A 213 -7.03 -6.93 7.78
C PRO A 213 -8.53 -6.64 7.97
N VAL A 214 -9.24 -6.30 6.89
CA VAL A 214 -10.69 -6.20 6.92
C VAL A 214 -11.25 -7.59 7.24
N PRO A 215 -12.34 -7.72 8.04
CA PRO A 215 -12.80 -9.04 8.45
C PRO A 215 -13.11 -9.94 7.24
N PHE A 216 -12.45 -11.10 7.18
CA PHE A 216 -12.50 -12.02 6.04
C PHE A 216 -13.92 -12.40 5.59
N ALA A 217 -14.88 -12.44 6.53
CA ALA A 217 -16.28 -12.71 6.22
C ALA A 217 -16.89 -11.70 5.21
N TYR A 218 -16.49 -10.42 5.27
CA TYR A 218 -16.94 -9.41 4.29
C TYR A 218 -16.42 -9.73 2.89
N THR A 219 -15.12 -9.96 2.77
CA THR A 219 -14.47 -10.31 1.49
C THR A 219 -15.08 -11.58 0.92
N LEU A 220 -15.22 -12.64 1.72
CA LEU A 220 -15.76 -13.92 1.26
C LEU A 220 -17.22 -13.81 0.78
N LEU A 221 -18.07 -13.12 1.53
CA LEU A 221 -19.48 -12.96 1.17
C LEU A 221 -19.63 -12.14 -0.11
N LEU A 222 -18.90 -11.02 -0.22
CA LEU A 222 -18.98 -10.14 -1.40
C LEU A 222 -18.43 -10.81 -2.64
N HIS A 223 -17.29 -11.50 -2.54
CA HIS A 223 -16.72 -12.23 -3.67
C HIS A 223 -17.69 -13.30 -4.19
N ARG A 224 -18.25 -14.12 -3.29
CA ARG A 224 -19.20 -15.18 -3.69
C ARG A 224 -20.48 -14.63 -4.29
N THR A 225 -21.06 -13.59 -3.70
CA THR A 225 -22.32 -13.01 -4.18
C THR A 225 -22.12 -12.25 -5.49
N ALA A 226 -21.00 -11.56 -5.69
CA ALA A 226 -20.68 -10.91 -6.96
C ALA A 226 -20.52 -11.91 -8.11
N TYR A 227 -19.81 -13.03 -7.86
CA TYR A 227 -19.68 -14.10 -8.85
C TYR A 227 -21.02 -14.76 -9.16
N ALA A 228 -21.77 -15.16 -8.13
CA ALA A 228 -23.09 -15.75 -8.32
C ALA A 228 -24.03 -14.81 -9.09
N PHE A 229 -24.04 -13.52 -8.75
CA PHE A 229 -24.83 -12.51 -9.44
C PHE A 229 -24.44 -12.38 -10.93
N CYS A 230 -23.16 -12.19 -11.24
CA CYS A 230 -22.71 -12.00 -12.61
C CYS A 230 -22.92 -13.23 -13.50
N PHE A 231 -22.82 -14.45 -12.95
CA PHE A 231 -23.10 -15.67 -13.71
C PHE A 231 -24.59 -15.96 -13.90
N LEU A 232 -25.43 -15.53 -12.96
CA LEU A 232 -26.88 -15.72 -13.08
C LEU A 232 -27.57 -14.58 -13.86
N LEU A 233 -26.95 -13.41 -13.96
CA LEU A 233 -27.46 -12.24 -14.67
C LEU A 233 -27.97 -12.54 -16.09
N PRO A 234 -27.29 -13.35 -16.93
CA PRO A 234 -27.74 -13.58 -18.29
C PRO A 234 -29.12 -14.23 -18.41
N PHE A 235 -29.48 -15.09 -17.46
CA PHE A 235 -30.77 -15.78 -17.43
C PHE A 235 -31.95 -14.81 -17.18
N GLY A 236 -31.70 -13.64 -16.59
CA GLY A 236 -32.73 -12.64 -16.33
C GLY A 236 -32.96 -11.65 -17.46
N PHE A 237 -31.98 -11.46 -18.35
CA PHE A 237 -32.00 -10.38 -19.35
C PHE A 237 -31.91 -10.84 -20.81
N ALA A 238 -31.64 -12.12 -21.08
CA ALA A 238 -31.46 -12.66 -22.43
C ALA A 238 -32.65 -12.34 -23.37
N ASP A 239 -33.89 -12.47 -22.90
CA ASP A 239 -35.10 -12.19 -23.72
C ASP A 239 -35.39 -10.69 -23.87
N LEU A 240 -34.92 -9.86 -22.92
CA LEU A 240 -35.22 -8.44 -22.90
C LEU A 240 -34.41 -7.67 -23.96
N ILE A 241 -33.12 -8.02 -24.09
CA ILE A 241 -32.15 -7.27 -24.91
C ILE A 241 -31.43 -8.13 -25.96
N GLY A 242 -31.66 -9.45 -26.00
CA GLY A 242 -31.16 -10.34 -27.05
C GLY A 242 -29.64 -10.31 -27.19
N TRP A 243 -29.12 -10.19 -28.41
CA TRP A 243 -27.67 -10.20 -28.68
C TRP A 243 -26.89 -9.00 -28.13
N LEU A 244 -27.56 -7.99 -27.57
CA LEU A 244 -26.89 -6.94 -26.80
C LEU A 244 -26.55 -7.39 -25.36
N GLU A 245 -27.15 -8.49 -24.89
CA GLU A 245 -26.96 -9.02 -23.54
C GLU A 245 -25.50 -9.35 -23.20
N PRO A 246 -24.69 -10.00 -24.07
CA PRO A 246 -23.27 -10.25 -23.79
C PRO A 246 -22.47 -8.98 -23.52
N ILE A 247 -22.76 -7.91 -24.25
CA ILE A 247 -22.08 -6.63 -24.07
C ILE A 247 -22.50 -6.02 -22.72
N ALA A 248 -23.80 -6.03 -22.42
CA ALA A 248 -24.33 -5.53 -21.16
C ALA A 248 -23.81 -6.32 -19.94
N ALA A 249 -23.82 -7.65 -20.01
CA ALA A 249 -23.30 -8.53 -18.96
C ALA A 249 -21.79 -8.33 -18.76
N GLY A 250 -21.03 -8.13 -19.84
CA GLY A 250 -19.62 -7.75 -19.78
C GLY A 250 -19.39 -6.43 -19.03
N MET A 251 -20.20 -5.40 -19.28
CA MET A 251 -20.12 -4.12 -18.56
C MET A 251 -20.46 -4.25 -17.07
N VAL A 252 -21.48 -5.05 -16.74
CA VAL A 252 -21.86 -5.34 -15.35
C VAL A 252 -20.74 -6.11 -14.65
N ALA A 253 -20.22 -7.16 -15.28
CA ALA A 253 -19.10 -7.94 -14.75
C ALA A 253 -17.84 -7.08 -14.54
N TYR A 254 -17.52 -6.20 -15.49
CA TYR A 254 -16.44 -5.22 -15.34
C TYR A 254 -16.61 -4.36 -14.09
N THR A 255 -17.83 -3.87 -13.85
CA THR A 255 -18.13 -3.00 -12.70
C THR A 255 -18.00 -3.76 -11.39
N PHE A 256 -18.65 -4.91 -11.25
CA PHE A 256 -18.67 -5.68 -10.00
C PHE A 256 -17.33 -6.33 -9.69
N PHE A 257 -16.72 -7.04 -10.66
CA PHE A 257 -15.40 -7.65 -10.45
C PHE A 257 -14.29 -6.60 -10.36
N GLY A 258 -14.41 -5.49 -11.08
CA GLY A 258 -13.46 -4.39 -11.00
C GLY A 258 -13.46 -3.72 -9.64
N LEU A 259 -14.65 -3.41 -9.09
CA LEU A 259 -14.76 -2.85 -7.74
C LEU A 259 -14.26 -3.81 -6.66
N ASP A 260 -14.59 -5.09 -6.77
CA ASP A 260 -14.15 -6.11 -5.81
C ASP A 260 -12.63 -6.29 -5.82
N MET A 261 -12.02 -6.39 -7.01
CA MET A 261 -10.56 -6.48 -7.17
C MET A 261 -9.83 -5.18 -6.75
N LEU A 262 -10.45 -4.00 -6.95
CA LEU A 262 -9.91 -2.75 -6.42
C LEU A 262 -9.87 -2.77 -4.89
N GLY A 263 -10.93 -3.28 -4.26
CA GLY A 263 -11.00 -3.47 -2.81
C GLY A 263 -9.87 -4.36 -2.30
N ASP A 264 -9.60 -5.47 -2.98
CA ASP A 264 -8.51 -6.39 -2.65
C ASP A 264 -7.13 -5.71 -2.74
N GLU A 265 -6.86 -4.96 -3.81
CA GLU A 265 -5.58 -4.28 -3.98
C GLU A 265 -5.37 -3.17 -2.93
N LEU A 266 -6.41 -2.40 -2.59
CA LEU A 266 -6.31 -1.38 -1.54
C LEU A 266 -6.21 -1.96 -0.13
N GLU A 267 -6.68 -3.19 0.09
CA GLU A 267 -6.61 -3.88 1.38
C GLU A 267 -5.15 -4.21 1.79
N GLU A 268 -4.24 -4.33 0.82
CA GLU A 268 -2.82 -4.65 1.02
C GLU A 268 -1.88 -3.47 0.69
N PRO A 269 -1.91 -2.36 1.46
CA PRO A 269 -1.17 -1.14 1.10
C PRO A 269 0.35 -1.29 1.07
N PHE A 270 0.89 -2.33 1.71
CA PHE A 270 2.32 -2.62 1.74
C PHE A 270 2.72 -3.74 0.77
N GLY A 271 1.85 -4.20 -0.14
CA GLY A 271 2.15 -5.23 -1.15
C GLY A 271 3.04 -4.73 -2.28
N GLU A 272 3.30 -5.55 -3.31
CA GLU A 272 4.18 -5.21 -4.46
C GLU A 272 3.41 -4.76 -5.72
N LEU A 273 2.11 -4.59 -5.63
CA LEU A 273 1.26 -4.22 -6.75
C LEU A 273 1.46 -2.74 -7.14
N PRO A 274 1.16 -2.37 -8.40
CA PRO A 274 1.36 -1.00 -8.87
C PRO A 274 0.66 0.07 -8.03
N ASN A 275 -0.52 -0.21 -7.46
CA ASN A 275 -1.27 0.76 -6.64
C ASN A 275 -0.88 0.73 -5.15
N ASP A 276 -0.02 -0.20 -4.73
CA ASP A 276 0.47 -0.27 -3.36
C ASP A 276 1.42 0.88 -3.07
N LEU A 277 1.63 1.19 -1.79
CA LEU A 277 2.45 2.34 -1.40
C LEU A 277 3.90 2.15 -1.81
N PRO A 278 4.59 3.22 -2.25
CA PRO A 278 5.98 3.14 -2.69
C PRO A 278 6.91 3.29 -1.48
N ILE A 279 6.76 2.41 -0.49
CA ILE A 279 7.42 2.54 0.82
C ILE A 279 8.95 2.46 0.70
N ALA A 280 9.47 1.78 -0.31
CA ALA A 280 10.91 1.74 -0.60
C ALA A 280 11.41 3.09 -1.11
N ALA A 281 10.75 3.68 -2.12
CA ALA A 281 11.06 5.04 -2.56
C ALA A 281 10.92 6.09 -1.44
N LEU A 282 9.95 5.93 -0.53
CA LEU A 282 9.80 6.81 0.63
C LEU A 282 10.97 6.66 1.61
N ALA A 283 11.42 5.43 1.87
CA ALA A 283 12.61 5.18 2.70
C ALA A 283 13.89 5.76 2.09
N GLU A 284 14.08 5.60 0.77
CA GLU A 284 15.18 6.22 0.02
C GLU A 284 15.13 7.74 0.09
N THR A 285 13.94 8.33 -0.09
CA THR A 285 13.73 9.77 0.07
C THR A 285 14.11 10.23 1.47
N ILE A 286 13.72 9.51 2.52
CA ILE A 286 14.12 9.82 3.89
C ILE A 286 15.64 9.73 4.05
N ALA A 287 16.27 8.68 3.50
CA ALA A 287 17.71 8.51 3.56
C ALA A 287 18.45 9.67 2.90
N ILE A 288 18.03 10.11 1.72
CA ILE A 288 18.60 11.27 1.02
C ILE A 288 18.46 12.54 1.86
N ASN A 289 17.26 12.85 2.36
CA ASN A 289 17.03 14.03 3.21
C ASN A 289 17.93 14.03 4.47
N LEU A 290 18.14 12.85 5.08
CA LEU A 290 18.97 12.73 6.29
C LEU A 290 20.47 12.84 5.98
N ARG A 291 20.93 12.27 4.86
CA ARG A 291 22.32 12.44 4.39
C ARG A 291 22.62 13.88 4.03
N GLU A 292 21.68 14.56 3.37
CA GLU A 292 21.75 16.00 3.12
C GLU A 292 21.84 16.79 4.43
N ALA A 293 21.03 16.43 5.43
CA ALA A 293 21.10 17.05 6.76
C ALA A 293 22.47 16.85 7.43
N LEU A 294 23.16 15.73 7.18
CA LEU A 294 24.55 15.50 7.64
C LEU A 294 25.59 16.32 6.88
N GLY A 295 25.20 17.08 5.85
CA GLY A 295 26.09 17.87 5.02
C GLY A 295 26.78 17.07 3.90
N GLU A 296 26.30 15.85 3.60
CA GLU A 296 26.82 15.07 2.48
C GLU A 296 26.43 15.74 1.15
N THR A 297 27.41 15.91 0.26
CA THR A 297 27.21 16.56 -1.05
C THR A 297 27.05 15.56 -2.20
N ASP A 298 27.55 14.34 -2.04
CA ASP A 298 27.42 13.25 -3.01
C ASP A 298 26.16 12.42 -2.70
N LEU A 299 25.01 12.94 -3.14
CA LEU A 299 23.70 12.34 -2.91
C LEU A 299 23.15 11.72 -4.20
N PRO A 300 22.55 10.52 -4.12
CA PRO A 300 21.84 9.96 -5.26
C PRO A 300 20.60 10.81 -5.59
N PRO A 301 20.13 10.77 -6.84
CA PRO A 301 18.89 11.45 -7.21
C PRO A 301 17.71 10.86 -6.46
N PHE A 302 16.66 11.66 -6.25
CA PHE A 302 15.42 11.15 -5.69
C PHE A 302 14.81 10.06 -6.58
N PRO A 303 14.14 9.05 -6.00
CA PRO A 303 13.47 8.01 -6.78
C PRO A 303 12.41 8.60 -7.71
N GLU A 304 12.51 8.29 -9.00
CA GLU A 304 11.54 8.71 -10.02
C GLU A 304 10.64 7.55 -10.47
N PRO A 305 9.38 7.81 -10.86
CA PRO A 305 8.49 6.76 -11.35
C PRO A 305 8.98 6.15 -12.68
N VAL A 306 9.18 4.84 -12.72
CA VAL A 306 9.53 4.11 -13.95
C VAL A 306 8.25 3.51 -14.54
N ASN A 307 7.93 3.83 -15.79
CA ASN A 307 6.64 3.48 -16.41
C ASN A 307 5.44 3.91 -15.56
N TYR A 308 5.55 5.08 -14.93
CA TYR A 308 4.57 5.66 -14.01
C TYR A 308 4.40 4.91 -12.68
N VAL A 309 5.21 3.90 -12.38
CA VAL A 309 5.18 3.20 -11.10
C VAL A 309 6.38 3.65 -10.29
N LEU A 310 6.11 4.23 -9.13
CA LEU A 310 7.10 4.47 -8.09
C LEU A 310 7.10 3.24 -7.17
N MET A 311 8.28 2.63 -6.96
CA MET A 311 8.45 1.45 -6.11
C MET A 311 9.22 1.80 -4.85
#